data_AF-A4HRI2-F1
#
_entry.id   AF-A4HRI2-F1
#
_cell.length_a   1.000
_cell.length_b   1.000
_cell.length_c   1.000
_cell.angle_alpha   90.00
_cell.angle_beta   90.00
_cell.angle_gamma   90.00
#
_symmetry.space_group_name_H-M   'P 1'
#
loop_
_entity.id
_entity.type
_entity.pdbx_description
1 polymer ?
#
loop_
_entity_poly.entity_id
_entity_poly.type
_entity_poly.pdbx_seq_one_letter_code
_entity_poly.pdbx_strand_id
1 'polypeptide(L)'
;MPLPQNQEDFSAYAEIDLPTETRIDAIRRTGIASQEWVACEKVHGTNFAIYLINESEVRFAKRSGIMDPSENFFGYHLLIDDFTAQVRALCALLKRKYGVTGRMGRVVLHGELFGAKYKHPLVPKSTKWCTLPNKKRIPISGVEIQSEPFPQYSPELHYFAFDVKYSVSGAEEDVVLLPFDDFTEVCSQVPNLLYAKPLVRGTLDECLAFDVENFITPLPALLGLGNYPLEGNLAEGVVIRHVRRGDPAVESSGVSTIIKLRCSSFMELKHPGKQQELKATFLDTVRAGALQRVRKGKKVTVLADSMLPKLEAAANALLLNNVSEGRLSNVLSKIGREPLLTGEVKQEDVVLMLAQDALKDFLKETDPVVLNTSLSFRKTLIRSVYFAAEELLQGEWKRVMDRLKASQTEIDAAIAAQEKAEAQ
;
A
#
# COMPACT_ATOMS: atom_id res chain seq x y z
N MET A 1 -17.54 -11.94 -27.19
CA MET A 1 -18.29 -13.17 -27.52
C MET A 1 -19.55 -13.20 -26.66
N PRO A 2 -20.65 -13.82 -27.10
CA PRO A 2 -21.76 -14.12 -26.18
C PRO A 2 -21.21 -14.92 -25.00
N LEU A 3 -21.76 -14.68 -23.80
CA LEU A 3 -21.37 -15.43 -22.61
C LEU A 3 -21.76 -16.91 -22.79
N PRO A 4 -21.05 -17.85 -22.15
CA PRO A 4 -21.49 -19.24 -22.04
C PRO A 4 -22.94 -19.31 -21.54
N GLN A 5 -23.72 -20.26 -22.06
CA GLN A 5 -25.15 -20.39 -21.75
C GLN A 5 -25.43 -20.62 -20.25
N ASN A 6 -24.53 -21.31 -19.53
CA ASN A 6 -24.66 -21.48 -18.08
C ASN A 6 -23.93 -20.34 -17.35
N GLN A 7 -24.73 -19.48 -16.70
CA GLN A 7 -24.28 -18.42 -15.78
C GLN A 7 -24.85 -18.64 -14.36
N GLU A 8 -25.29 -19.85 -14.02
CA GLU A 8 -25.93 -20.16 -12.72
C GLU A 8 -24.97 -19.89 -11.55
N ASP A 9 -23.67 -20.11 -11.75
CA ASP A 9 -22.64 -19.83 -10.73
C ASP A 9 -22.28 -18.34 -10.61
N PHE A 10 -22.64 -17.51 -11.60
CA PHE A 10 -22.20 -16.12 -11.66
C PHE A 10 -22.94 -15.25 -10.64
N SER A 11 -22.18 -14.58 -9.78
CA SER A 11 -22.70 -13.59 -8.81
C SER A 11 -22.15 -12.22 -9.18
N ALA A 12 -23.03 -11.33 -9.65
CA ALA A 12 -22.66 -9.99 -10.06
C ALA A 12 -22.08 -9.20 -8.89
N TYR A 13 -21.01 -8.45 -9.13
CA TYR A 13 -20.46 -7.53 -8.15
C TYR A 13 -21.23 -6.21 -8.17
N ALA A 14 -21.59 -5.69 -7.00
CA ALA A 14 -22.40 -4.49 -6.88
C ALA A 14 -21.70 -3.25 -7.45
N GLU A 15 -22.47 -2.37 -8.10
CA GLU A 15 -21.99 -1.05 -8.43
C GLU A 15 -21.81 -0.22 -7.16
N ILE A 16 -20.80 0.65 -7.14
CA ILE A 16 -20.51 1.51 -5.99
C ILE A 16 -20.78 2.95 -6.41
N ASP A 17 -21.68 3.64 -5.71
CA ASP A 17 -22.03 5.02 -6.01
C ASP A 17 -21.13 6.02 -5.31
N LEU A 18 -21.04 7.22 -5.90
CA LEU A 18 -20.59 8.41 -5.18
C LEU A 18 -21.57 8.66 -4.02
N PRO A 19 -21.11 9.07 -2.84
CA PRO A 19 -22.02 9.40 -1.75
C PRO A 19 -22.85 10.65 -2.08
N THR A 20 -24.13 10.56 -1.79
CA THR A 20 -25.07 11.68 -1.78
C THR A 20 -25.31 12.11 -0.34
N GLU A 21 -25.68 13.37 -0.12
CA GLU A 21 -26.04 13.87 1.21
C GLU A 21 -27.13 12.99 1.86
N THR A 22 -28.16 12.63 1.09
CA THR A 22 -29.24 11.74 1.53
C THR A 22 -28.73 10.37 1.99
N ARG A 23 -27.80 9.74 1.25
CA ARG A 23 -27.25 8.43 1.65
C ARG A 23 -26.41 8.56 2.92
N ILE A 24 -25.58 9.59 3.01
CA ILE A 24 -24.74 9.81 4.19
C ILE A 24 -25.60 10.06 5.43
N ASP A 25 -26.66 10.86 5.30
CA ASP A 25 -27.59 11.09 6.41
C ASP A 25 -28.39 9.84 6.78
N ALA A 26 -28.79 9.01 5.81
CA ALA A 26 -29.41 7.72 6.09
C ALA A 26 -28.47 6.82 6.90
N ILE A 27 -27.19 6.71 6.50
CA ILE A 27 -26.18 5.94 7.24
C ILE A 27 -26.01 6.49 8.67
N ARG A 28 -25.99 7.82 8.85
CA ARG A 28 -25.91 8.43 10.19
C ARG A 28 -27.10 8.10 11.07
N ARG A 29 -28.32 8.15 10.55
CA ARG A 29 -29.55 7.83 11.31
C ARG A 29 -29.56 6.39 11.84
N THR A 30 -28.87 5.48 11.18
CA THR A 30 -28.75 4.08 11.63
C THR A 30 -27.74 3.90 12.77
N GLY A 31 -26.92 4.91 13.06
CA GLY A 31 -25.80 4.81 14.00
C GLY A 31 -24.56 4.09 13.44
N ILE A 32 -24.63 3.51 12.24
CA ILE A 32 -23.49 2.79 11.65
C ILE A 32 -22.36 3.75 11.24
N ALA A 33 -22.64 5.03 11.00
CA ALA A 33 -21.61 6.03 10.67
C ALA A 33 -20.52 6.17 11.75
N SER A 34 -20.86 5.95 13.03
CA SER A 34 -19.92 6.00 14.16
C SER A 34 -19.25 4.66 14.47
N GLN A 35 -19.64 3.58 13.78
CA GLN A 35 -18.93 2.32 13.80
C GLN A 35 -17.65 2.43 12.94
N GLU A 36 -17.00 1.29 12.68
CA GLU A 36 -15.71 1.26 12.02
C GLU A 36 -15.84 1.05 10.50
N TRP A 37 -15.11 1.88 9.77
CA TRP A 37 -15.04 1.97 8.33
C TRP A 37 -13.57 1.98 7.91
N VAL A 38 -13.34 1.60 6.65
CA VAL A 38 -12.03 1.68 6.00
C VAL A 38 -12.15 2.33 4.64
N ALA A 39 -11.17 3.15 4.28
CA ALA A 39 -10.97 3.58 2.89
C ALA A 39 -9.82 2.78 2.29
N CYS A 40 -10.00 2.19 1.11
CA CYS A 40 -8.96 1.48 0.37
C CYS A 40 -8.78 2.14 -1.01
N GLU A 41 -7.61 2.00 -1.62
CA GLU A 41 -7.39 2.50 -2.98
C GLU A 41 -8.42 1.92 -3.95
N LYS A 42 -9.06 2.78 -4.73
CA LYS A 42 -9.86 2.37 -5.86
C LYS A 42 -8.95 2.20 -7.07
N VAL A 43 -8.62 0.95 -7.40
CA VAL A 43 -7.82 0.62 -8.58
C VAL A 43 -8.65 0.81 -9.85
N HIS A 44 -8.05 1.44 -10.87
CA HIS A 44 -8.63 1.72 -12.17
C HIS A 44 -8.17 0.68 -13.18
N GLY A 45 -8.89 -0.44 -13.25
CA GLY A 45 -8.61 -1.52 -14.17
C GLY A 45 -9.91 -2.01 -14.77
N THR A 46 -10.13 -3.32 -14.75
CA THR A 46 -11.42 -3.91 -15.09
C THR A 46 -11.83 -4.90 -14.02
N ASN A 47 -13.11 -4.90 -13.67
CA ASN A 47 -13.65 -5.83 -12.70
C ASN A 47 -13.38 -7.26 -13.15
N PHE A 48 -12.80 -8.05 -12.25
CA PHE A 48 -12.42 -9.43 -12.50
C PHE A 48 -12.70 -10.26 -11.26
N ALA A 49 -13.13 -11.49 -11.45
CA ALA A 49 -13.39 -12.40 -10.34
C ALA A 49 -12.92 -13.82 -10.67
N ILE A 50 -12.35 -14.47 -9.65
CA ILE A 50 -11.86 -15.84 -9.70
C ILE A 50 -12.82 -16.69 -8.87
N TYR A 51 -13.49 -17.63 -9.52
CA TYR A 51 -14.44 -18.55 -8.91
C TYR A 51 -13.76 -19.90 -8.70
N LEU A 52 -13.98 -20.51 -7.55
CA LEU A 52 -13.73 -21.92 -7.30
C LEU A 52 -15.08 -22.59 -6.99
N ILE A 53 -15.52 -23.45 -7.90
CA ILE A 53 -16.81 -24.15 -7.81
C ILE A 53 -16.54 -25.59 -7.36
N ASN A 54 -17.26 -26.03 -6.33
CA ASN A 54 -17.19 -27.37 -5.75
C ASN A 54 -15.75 -27.84 -5.44
N GLU A 55 -14.88 -26.92 -5.01
CA GLU A 55 -13.44 -27.12 -4.78
C GLU A 55 -12.63 -27.64 -5.98
N SER A 56 -13.22 -27.75 -7.16
CA SER A 56 -12.66 -28.48 -8.30
C SER A 56 -12.42 -27.56 -9.49
N GLU A 57 -13.45 -26.85 -9.94
CA GLU A 57 -13.42 -26.06 -11.16
C GLU A 57 -13.08 -24.60 -10.85
N VAL A 58 -12.05 -24.07 -11.52
CA VAL A 58 -11.72 -22.64 -11.47
C VAL A 58 -12.30 -21.95 -12.69
N ARG A 59 -13.13 -20.93 -12.48
CA ARG A 59 -13.74 -20.12 -13.52
C ARG A 59 -13.36 -18.65 -13.35
N PHE A 60 -13.39 -17.90 -14.45
CA PHE A 60 -12.99 -16.49 -14.46
C PHE A 60 -14.14 -15.65 -15.01
N ALA A 61 -14.47 -14.57 -14.32
CA ALA A 61 -15.55 -13.68 -14.72
C ALA A 61 -15.05 -12.25 -14.90
N LYS A 62 -15.63 -11.60 -15.90
CA LYS A 62 -15.63 -10.13 -16.03
C LYS A 62 -16.91 -9.59 -15.39
N ARG A 63 -17.08 -8.27 -15.37
CA ARG A 63 -18.27 -7.61 -14.83
C ARG A 63 -19.62 -8.20 -15.26
N SER A 64 -19.72 -8.66 -16.52
CA SER A 64 -20.98 -9.12 -17.08
C SER A 64 -21.23 -10.62 -16.97
N GLY A 65 -20.27 -11.43 -16.52
CA GLY A 65 -20.45 -12.88 -16.44
C GLY A 65 -19.14 -13.68 -16.44
N ILE A 66 -19.28 -14.98 -16.17
CA ILE A 66 -18.23 -15.98 -16.35
C ILE A 66 -17.90 -16.07 -17.84
N MET A 67 -16.62 -15.98 -18.18
CA MET A 67 -16.12 -15.94 -19.55
C MET A 67 -15.92 -17.35 -20.12
N ASP A 68 -16.00 -17.46 -21.44
CA ASP A 68 -15.50 -18.64 -22.14
C ASP A 68 -13.97 -18.77 -21.93
N PRO A 69 -13.41 -19.97 -21.67
CA PRO A 69 -11.97 -20.14 -21.44
C PRO A 69 -11.09 -19.66 -22.60
N SER A 70 -11.61 -19.60 -23.83
CA SER A 70 -10.93 -19.09 -25.02
C SER A 70 -11.25 -17.61 -25.33
N GLU A 71 -11.99 -16.90 -24.47
CA GLU A 71 -12.23 -15.46 -24.60
C GLU A 71 -10.97 -14.67 -24.24
N ASN A 72 -10.39 -13.93 -25.19
CA ASN A 72 -9.37 -12.95 -24.83
C ASN A 72 -9.97 -11.79 -24.02
N PHE A 73 -9.59 -11.69 -22.76
CA PHE A 73 -9.92 -10.57 -21.89
C PHE A 73 -8.65 -9.99 -21.26
N PHE A 74 -8.02 -9.03 -21.96
CA PHE A 74 -6.81 -8.33 -21.52
C PHE A 74 -5.63 -9.24 -21.12
N GLY A 75 -5.53 -10.42 -21.74
CA GLY A 75 -4.40 -11.33 -21.51
C GLY A 75 -4.35 -12.00 -20.13
N TYR A 76 -5.47 -12.03 -19.37
CA TYR A 76 -5.53 -12.63 -18.03
C TYR A 76 -5.04 -14.08 -17.98
N HIS A 77 -5.08 -14.81 -19.11
CA HIS A 77 -4.52 -16.16 -19.25
C HIS A 77 -3.08 -16.30 -18.76
N LEU A 78 -2.30 -15.22 -18.80
CA LEU A 78 -0.95 -15.18 -18.25
C LEU A 78 -0.90 -15.52 -16.75
N LEU A 79 -1.97 -15.21 -16.01
CA LEU A 79 -2.05 -15.28 -14.55
C LEU A 79 -2.88 -16.47 -14.05
N ILE A 80 -3.36 -17.36 -14.94
CA ILE A 80 -4.28 -18.45 -14.56
C ILE A 80 -3.66 -19.40 -13.53
N ASP A 81 -2.38 -19.74 -13.68
CA ASP A 81 -1.71 -20.66 -12.75
C ASP A 81 -1.63 -20.04 -11.34
N ASP A 82 -1.26 -18.76 -11.27
CA ASP A 82 -1.23 -18.00 -10.03
C ASP A 82 -2.64 -17.91 -9.42
N PHE A 83 -3.65 -17.53 -10.21
CA PHE A 83 -5.04 -17.43 -9.75
C PHE A 83 -5.59 -18.77 -9.23
N THR A 84 -5.25 -19.86 -9.91
CA THR A 84 -5.67 -21.22 -9.53
C THR A 84 -5.05 -21.62 -8.19
N ALA A 85 -3.75 -21.36 -8.00
CA ALA A 85 -3.07 -21.62 -6.74
C ALA A 85 -3.65 -20.75 -5.61
N GLN A 86 -3.87 -19.45 -5.89
CA GLN A 86 -4.37 -18.47 -4.93
C GLN A 86 -5.79 -18.79 -4.44
N VAL A 87 -6.74 -19.08 -5.34
CA VAL A 87 -8.12 -19.37 -4.93
C VAL A 87 -8.24 -20.69 -4.17
N ARG A 88 -7.40 -21.69 -4.50
CA ARG A 88 -7.34 -22.96 -3.75
C ARG A 88 -6.76 -22.76 -2.35
N ALA A 89 -5.67 -21.99 -2.23
CA ALA A 89 -5.10 -21.62 -0.93
C ALA A 89 -6.13 -20.84 -0.08
N LEU A 90 -6.80 -19.87 -0.68
CA LEU A 90 -7.89 -19.11 -0.06
C LEU A 90 -9.00 -20.03 0.46
N CYS A 91 -9.48 -20.97 -0.36
CA CYS A 91 -10.50 -21.94 0.05
C CYS A 91 -10.05 -22.77 1.26
N ALA A 92 -8.81 -23.26 1.27
CA ALA A 92 -8.27 -24.01 2.40
C ALA A 92 -8.21 -23.17 3.69
N LEU A 93 -7.81 -21.89 3.59
CA LEU A 93 -7.78 -20.95 4.69
C LEU A 93 -9.19 -20.68 5.26
N LEU A 94 -10.18 -20.49 4.38
CA LEU A 94 -11.58 -20.28 4.78
C LEU A 94 -12.15 -21.49 5.51
N LYS A 95 -11.92 -22.71 4.99
CA LYS A 95 -12.38 -23.94 5.64
C LYS A 95 -11.78 -24.09 7.04
N ARG A 96 -10.48 -23.81 7.19
CA ARG A 96 -9.79 -23.85 8.47
C ARG A 96 -10.34 -22.81 9.45
N LYS A 97 -10.51 -21.56 9.01
CA LYS A 97 -10.96 -20.45 9.85
C LYS A 97 -12.39 -20.62 10.36
N TYR A 98 -13.31 -21.09 9.50
CA TYR A 98 -14.73 -21.25 9.84
C TYR A 98 -15.13 -22.70 10.18
N GLY A 99 -14.18 -23.63 10.31
CA GLY A 99 -14.45 -25.01 10.69
C GLY A 99 -15.31 -25.80 9.69
N VAL A 100 -15.25 -25.46 8.40
CA VAL A 100 -16.03 -26.15 7.35
C VAL A 100 -15.39 -27.52 7.07
N THR A 101 -16.02 -28.57 7.58
CA THR A 101 -15.56 -29.97 7.44
C THR A 101 -15.95 -30.60 6.10
N GLY A 102 -17.02 -30.09 5.47
CA GLY A 102 -17.53 -30.56 4.18
C GLY A 102 -16.82 -29.94 2.97
N ARG A 103 -17.44 -30.12 1.79
CA ARG A 103 -17.05 -29.43 0.57
C ARG A 103 -17.57 -27.98 0.62
N MET A 104 -16.73 -27.04 0.24
CA MET A 104 -17.09 -25.66 -0.05
C MET A 104 -17.69 -25.59 -1.47
N GLY A 105 -18.99 -25.32 -1.56
CA GLY A 105 -19.71 -25.28 -2.83
C GLY A 105 -19.22 -24.17 -3.76
N ARG A 106 -18.92 -22.98 -3.23
CA ARG A 106 -18.45 -21.84 -4.06
C ARG A 106 -17.57 -20.89 -3.25
N VAL A 107 -16.43 -20.48 -3.82
CA VAL A 107 -15.60 -19.37 -3.34
C VAL A 107 -15.42 -18.39 -4.49
N VAL A 108 -15.64 -17.10 -4.21
CA VAL A 108 -15.48 -16.02 -5.20
C VAL A 108 -14.51 -14.99 -4.65
N LEU A 109 -13.35 -14.87 -5.29
CA LEU A 109 -12.38 -13.82 -5.04
C LEU A 109 -12.63 -12.70 -6.06
N HIS A 110 -13.17 -11.58 -5.60
CA HIS A 110 -13.40 -10.39 -6.43
C HIS A 110 -12.22 -9.42 -6.35
N GLY A 111 -11.93 -8.78 -7.48
CA GLY A 111 -10.82 -7.86 -7.59
C GLY A 111 -10.84 -7.06 -8.89
N GLU A 112 -9.76 -6.34 -9.09
CA GLU A 112 -9.51 -5.54 -10.28
C GLU A 112 -8.34 -6.15 -11.05
N LEU A 113 -8.54 -6.48 -12.33
CA LEU A 113 -7.44 -6.80 -13.25
C LEU A 113 -6.89 -5.47 -13.79
N PHE A 114 -5.59 -5.21 -13.61
CA PHE A 114 -4.99 -3.90 -13.87
C PHE A 114 -3.54 -4.02 -14.36
N GLY A 115 -2.96 -2.90 -14.80
CA GLY A 115 -1.56 -2.82 -15.26
C GLY A 115 -1.44 -2.84 -16.78
N ALA A 116 -0.41 -3.53 -17.28
CA ALA A 116 0.01 -3.54 -18.70
C ALA A 116 0.34 -2.16 -19.29
N LYS A 117 0.56 -1.15 -18.44
CA LYS A 117 0.82 0.24 -18.84
C LYS A 117 1.61 0.97 -17.75
N TYR A 118 2.83 1.36 -18.11
CA TYR A 118 3.67 2.25 -17.32
C TYR A 118 4.63 3.02 -18.23
N LYS A 119 4.34 4.31 -18.48
CA LYS A 119 5.01 5.15 -19.49
C LYS A 119 6.18 5.93 -18.88
N HIS A 120 7.14 5.22 -18.28
CA HIS A 120 8.39 5.83 -17.80
C HIS A 120 9.53 5.47 -18.77
N PRO A 121 10.41 6.41 -19.19
CA PRO A 121 11.46 6.14 -20.17
C PRO A 121 12.41 4.99 -19.80
N LEU A 122 12.64 4.80 -18.49
CA LEU A 122 13.50 3.75 -17.94
C LEU A 122 12.77 2.44 -17.59
N VAL A 123 11.47 2.34 -17.86
CA VAL A 123 10.68 1.14 -17.58
C VAL A 123 10.20 0.54 -18.90
N PRO A 124 10.84 -0.55 -19.38
CA PRO A 124 10.41 -1.22 -20.60
C PRO A 124 8.97 -1.75 -20.50
N LYS A 125 8.30 -1.86 -21.65
CA LYS A 125 7.02 -2.59 -21.74
C LYS A 125 7.24 -4.08 -21.46
N SER A 126 6.18 -4.78 -21.04
CA SER A 126 6.24 -6.23 -20.82
C SER A 126 6.68 -6.99 -22.07
N THR A 127 7.60 -7.93 -21.88
CA THR A 127 8.06 -8.87 -22.91
C THR A 127 7.25 -10.16 -22.92
N LYS A 128 6.29 -10.31 -21.99
CA LYS A 128 5.48 -11.53 -21.81
C LYS A 128 4.40 -11.67 -22.88
N TRP A 129 4.02 -12.91 -23.12
CA TRP A 129 2.93 -13.30 -24.01
C TRP A 129 2.00 -14.25 -23.27
N CYS A 130 0.70 -14.00 -23.30
CA CYS A 130 -0.27 -14.99 -22.85
C CYS A 130 -0.60 -15.96 -23.99
N THR A 131 -1.00 -17.18 -23.64
CA THR A 131 -1.46 -18.20 -24.58
C THR A 131 -2.84 -18.69 -24.14
N LEU A 132 -3.82 -18.58 -25.01
CA LEU A 132 -5.19 -19.05 -24.77
C LEU A 132 -5.27 -20.58 -24.98
N PRO A 133 -6.30 -21.26 -24.45
CA PRO A 133 -6.53 -22.69 -24.69
C PRO A 133 -6.56 -23.07 -26.17
N ASN A 134 -7.14 -22.21 -27.01
CA ASN A 134 -7.17 -22.35 -28.48
C ASN A 134 -5.84 -22.03 -29.18
N LYS A 135 -4.73 -21.93 -28.44
CA LYS A 135 -3.36 -21.63 -28.91
C LYS A 135 -3.13 -20.23 -29.47
N LYS A 136 -4.13 -19.35 -29.46
CA LYS A 136 -3.93 -17.93 -29.80
C LYS A 136 -2.99 -17.28 -28.78
N ARG A 137 -1.98 -16.55 -29.26
CA ARG A 137 -1.01 -15.83 -28.41
C ARG A 137 -1.24 -14.33 -28.48
N ILE A 138 -1.08 -13.64 -27.34
CA ILE A 138 -1.33 -12.20 -27.22
C ILE A 138 -0.18 -11.56 -26.44
N PRO A 139 0.47 -10.52 -26.97
CA PRO A 139 1.55 -9.83 -26.27
C PRO A 139 0.98 -8.91 -25.18
N ILE A 140 1.53 -8.98 -23.97
CA ILE A 140 1.10 -8.10 -22.88
C ILE A 140 1.44 -6.63 -23.16
N SER A 141 2.52 -6.35 -23.90
CA SER A 141 2.86 -5.00 -24.38
C SER A 141 1.81 -4.35 -25.28
N GLY A 142 0.87 -5.13 -25.83
CA GLY A 142 -0.27 -4.65 -26.61
C GLY A 142 -1.60 -4.59 -25.85
N VAL A 143 -1.61 -4.96 -24.56
CA VAL A 143 -2.81 -4.90 -23.72
C VAL A 143 -3.01 -3.47 -23.23
N GLU A 144 -4.19 -2.91 -23.45
CA GLU A 144 -4.62 -1.62 -22.89
C GLU A 144 -5.95 -1.83 -22.15
N ILE A 145 -5.90 -1.90 -20.82
CA ILE A 145 -7.11 -2.05 -19.98
C ILE A 145 -7.83 -0.70 -19.84
N GLN A 146 -7.06 0.38 -19.67
CA GLN A 146 -7.56 1.74 -19.51
C GLN A 146 -6.69 2.74 -20.30
N SER A 147 -7.35 3.67 -20.98
CA SER A 147 -6.71 4.62 -21.88
C SER A 147 -6.19 5.89 -21.18
N GLU A 148 -6.72 6.22 -19.98
CA GLU A 148 -6.38 7.44 -19.24
C GLU A 148 -4.87 7.61 -18.95
N PRO A 149 -4.35 8.84 -18.86
CA PRO A 149 -2.94 9.10 -18.55
C PRO A 149 -2.53 8.69 -17.13
N PHE A 150 -3.46 8.67 -16.17
CA PHE A 150 -3.27 8.21 -14.80
C PHE A 150 -4.58 7.59 -14.27
N PRO A 151 -4.51 6.73 -13.24
CA PRO A 151 -3.30 6.12 -12.70
C PRO A 151 -2.66 5.13 -13.68
N GLN A 152 -1.33 5.00 -13.60
CA GLN A 152 -0.55 3.94 -14.24
C GLN A 152 0.18 3.15 -13.18
N TYR A 153 0.17 1.83 -13.31
CA TYR A 153 0.51 0.93 -12.21
C TYR A 153 1.79 0.13 -12.43
N SER A 154 1.87 -0.56 -13.56
CA SER A 154 2.98 -1.46 -13.88
C SER A 154 2.98 -1.79 -15.38
N PRO A 155 4.15 -2.04 -16.00
CA PRO A 155 4.20 -2.57 -17.37
C PRO A 155 3.67 -4.00 -17.47
N GLU A 156 3.58 -4.72 -16.35
CA GLU A 156 3.06 -6.08 -16.25
C GLU A 156 1.57 -6.09 -15.88
N LEU A 157 0.91 -7.21 -16.12
CA LEU A 157 -0.49 -7.45 -15.72
C LEU A 157 -0.53 -7.94 -14.27
N HIS A 158 -1.48 -7.42 -13.48
CA HIS A 158 -1.65 -7.73 -12.06
C HIS A 158 -3.13 -7.87 -11.70
N TYR A 159 -3.39 -8.44 -10.52
CA TYR A 159 -4.72 -8.57 -9.94
C TYR A 159 -4.75 -8.02 -8.52
N PHE A 160 -5.74 -7.19 -8.21
CA PHE A 160 -5.92 -6.55 -6.91
C PHE A 160 -7.23 -7.00 -6.27
N ALA A 161 -7.15 -7.92 -5.31
CA ALA A 161 -8.32 -8.42 -4.59
C ALA A 161 -8.94 -7.33 -3.70
N PHE A 162 -10.27 -7.24 -3.65
CA PHE A 162 -10.97 -6.28 -2.78
C PHE A 162 -12.18 -6.87 -2.04
N ASP A 163 -12.63 -8.08 -2.40
CA ASP A 163 -13.69 -8.79 -1.70
C ASP A 163 -13.55 -10.30 -1.86
N VAL A 164 -14.00 -11.05 -0.86
CA VAL A 164 -14.15 -12.50 -0.92
C VAL A 164 -15.55 -12.87 -0.45
N LYS A 165 -16.20 -13.72 -1.23
CA LYS A 165 -17.46 -14.36 -0.88
C LYS A 165 -17.29 -15.87 -0.85
N TYR A 166 -18.04 -16.57 -0.02
CA TYR A 166 -18.13 -18.02 -0.09
C TYR A 166 -19.55 -18.50 0.20
N SER A 167 -19.88 -19.69 -0.27
CA SER A 167 -21.12 -20.39 0.02
C SER A 167 -20.79 -21.87 0.24
N VAL A 168 -21.29 -22.44 1.34
CA VAL A 168 -21.02 -23.83 1.69
C VAL A 168 -21.83 -24.76 0.78
N SER A 169 -23.11 -24.44 0.53
CA SER A 169 -23.96 -25.23 -0.36
C SER A 169 -23.67 -25.00 -1.85
N GLY A 170 -23.08 -23.86 -2.20
CA GLY A 170 -22.90 -23.36 -3.56
C GLY A 170 -24.00 -22.38 -3.99
N ALA A 171 -25.11 -22.30 -3.26
CA ALA A 171 -26.26 -21.47 -3.60
C ALA A 171 -25.99 -19.95 -3.40
N GLU A 172 -26.88 -19.07 -3.88
CA GLU A 172 -26.69 -17.61 -3.75
C GLU A 172 -27.23 -17.09 -2.41
N GLU A 173 -28.25 -17.75 -1.87
CA GLU A 173 -28.93 -17.40 -0.62
C GLU A 173 -28.10 -17.62 0.64
N ASP A 174 -27.10 -18.50 0.61
CA ASP A 174 -26.18 -18.76 1.73
C ASP A 174 -24.79 -18.13 1.51
N VAL A 175 -24.68 -17.21 0.55
CA VAL A 175 -23.43 -16.49 0.30
C VAL A 175 -23.08 -15.61 1.49
N VAL A 176 -21.90 -15.86 2.06
CA VAL A 176 -21.27 -15.03 3.09
C VAL A 176 -20.21 -14.16 2.43
N LEU A 177 -20.36 -12.85 2.57
CA LEU A 177 -19.32 -11.88 2.26
C LEU A 177 -18.39 -11.74 3.47
N LEU A 178 -17.08 -11.84 3.27
CA LEU A 178 -16.14 -11.69 4.38
C LEU A 178 -16.14 -10.26 4.94
N PRO A 179 -16.22 -10.10 6.27
CA PRO A 179 -15.81 -8.86 6.93
C PRO A 179 -14.38 -8.49 6.54
N PHE A 180 -14.08 -7.20 6.55
CA PHE A 180 -12.82 -6.65 6.07
C PHE A 180 -11.59 -7.23 6.80
N ASP A 181 -11.67 -7.42 8.12
CA ASP A 181 -10.57 -8.00 8.89
C ASP A 181 -10.31 -9.45 8.49
N ASP A 182 -11.36 -10.24 8.37
CA ASP A 182 -11.27 -11.62 7.90
C ASP A 182 -10.71 -11.69 6.47
N PHE A 183 -11.15 -10.79 5.57
CA PHE A 183 -10.61 -10.63 4.23
C PHE A 183 -9.10 -10.35 4.24
N THR A 184 -8.64 -9.38 5.05
CA THR A 184 -7.22 -9.05 5.13
C THR A 184 -6.40 -10.18 5.75
N GLU A 185 -6.93 -10.87 6.77
CA GLU A 185 -6.26 -11.99 7.43
C GLU A 185 -6.04 -13.15 6.46
N VAL A 186 -7.08 -13.58 5.73
CA VAL A 186 -6.96 -14.69 4.79
C VAL A 186 -6.11 -14.30 3.59
N CYS A 187 -6.29 -13.11 3.00
CA CYS A 187 -5.51 -12.68 1.84
C CYS A 187 -4.02 -12.52 2.16
N SER A 188 -3.66 -12.10 3.39
CA SER A 188 -2.26 -11.97 3.82
C SER A 188 -1.50 -13.30 3.85
N GLN A 189 -2.21 -14.42 3.94
CA GLN A 189 -1.64 -15.77 3.96
C GLN A 189 -1.59 -16.43 2.57
N VAL A 190 -2.15 -15.79 1.53
CA VAL A 190 -2.13 -16.28 0.17
C VAL A 190 -0.86 -15.75 -0.53
N PRO A 191 0.06 -16.63 -0.97
CA PRO A 191 1.30 -16.19 -1.63
C PRO A 191 1.04 -15.34 -2.86
N ASN A 192 1.81 -14.25 -2.99
CA ASN A 192 1.79 -13.33 -4.14
C ASN A 192 0.41 -12.70 -4.47
N LEU A 193 -0.55 -12.73 -3.54
CA LEU A 193 -1.83 -12.06 -3.72
C LEU A 193 -1.71 -10.60 -3.32
N LEU A 194 -1.95 -9.69 -4.26
CA LEU A 194 -2.11 -8.28 -3.97
C LEU A 194 -3.59 -8.00 -3.62
N TYR A 195 -3.82 -7.27 -2.53
CA TYR A 195 -5.16 -7.06 -1.99
C TYR A 195 -5.34 -5.68 -1.35
N ALA A 196 -6.60 -5.28 -1.20
CA ALA A 196 -7.02 -4.02 -0.59
C ALA A 196 -6.59 -3.91 0.88
N LYS A 197 -5.78 -2.89 1.17
CA LYS A 197 -5.37 -2.52 2.53
C LYS A 197 -5.96 -1.15 2.89
N PRO A 198 -6.30 -0.92 4.18
CA PRO A 198 -6.92 0.33 4.59
C PRO A 198 -5.92 1.49 4.56
N LEU A 199 -6.20 2.52 3.75
CA LEU A 199 -5.55 3.85 3.72
C LEU A 199 -5.87 4.70 4.95
N VAL A 200 -7.08 4.51 5.47
CA VAL A 200 -7.56 5.08 6.74
C VAL A 200 -8.56 4.09 7.31
N ARG A 201 -8.57 3.98 8.65
CA ARG A 201 -9.54 3.19 9.42
C ARG A 201 -10.06 4.06 10.55
N GLY A 202 -11.38 4.11 10.70
CA GLY A 202 -12.04 4.96 11.69
C GLY A 202 -13.53 5.05 11.41
N THR A 203 -14.17 6.09 11.89
CA THR A 203 -15.56 6.43 11.57
C THR A 203 -15.75 6.74 10.08
N LEU A 204 -17.01 6.77 9.63
CA LEU A 204 -17.34 7.17 8.26
C LEU A 204 -16.83 8.58 7.94
N ASP A 205 -16.97 9.53 8.86
CA ASP A 205 -16.49 10.91 8.65
C ASP A 205 -14.95 10.98 8.59
N GLU A 206 -14.22 10.18 9.37
CA GLU A 206 -12.76 10.08 9.27
C GLU A 206 -12.33 9.51 7.91
N CYS A 207 -13.04 8.51 7.39
CA CYS A 207 -12.78 7.96 6.06
C CYS A 207 -13.15 8.94 4.93
N LEU A 208 -14.28 9.65 5.04
CA LEU A 208 -14.73 10.68 4.09
C LEU A 208 -13.79 11.89 4.03
N ALA A 209 -13.05 12.15 5.11
CA ALA A 209 -12.07 13.23 5.18
C ALA A 209 -10.79 12.97 4.37
N PHE A 210 -10.57 11.73 3.89
CA PHE A 210 -9.38 11.33 3.15
C PHE A 210 -9.12 12.23 1.92
N ASP A 211 -7.86 12.59 1.70
CA ASP A 211 -7.46 13.55 0.66
C ASP A 211 -7.25 12.90 -0.71
N VAL A 212 -8.35 12.56 -1.38
CA VAL A 212 -8.30 11.99 -2.73
C VAL A 212 -7.68 12.91 -3.77
N GLU A 213 -7.72 14.24 -3.58
CA GLU A 213 -7.20 15.21 -4.57
C GLU A 213 -5.68 15.15 -4.73
N ASN A 214 -4.97 14.75 -3.68
CA ASN A 214 -3.50 14.64 -3.67
C ASN A 214 -3.02 13.19 -3.50
N PHE A 215 -3.92 12.21 -3.63
CA PHE A 215 -3.59 10.81 -3.40
C PHE A 215 -2.88 10.21 -4.62
N ILE A 216 -1.56 10.11 -4.55
CA ILE A 216 -0.71 9.40 -5.52
C ILE A 216 -0.84 7.89 -5.31
N THR A 217 -1.06 7.12 -6.38
CA THR A 217 -1.19 5.65 -6.23
C THR A 217 0.11 5.05 -5.64
N PRO A 218 0.02 4.27 -4.55
CA PRO A 218 1.16 3.59 -3.96
C PRO A 218 1.58 2.32 -4.73
N LEU A 219 0.71 1.81 -5.63
CA LEU A 219 0.91 0.53 -6.31
C LEU A 219 2.20 0.45 -7.15
N PRO A 220 2.63 1.48 -7.91
CA PRO A 220 3.90 1.40 -8.63
C PRO A 220 5.09 1.09 -7.71
N ALA A 221 5.17 1.72 -6.54
CA ALA A 221 6.24 1.45 -5.58
C ALA A 221 6.16 0.01 -5.04
N LEU A 222 4.97 -0.45 -4.68
CA LEU A 222 4.73 -1.84 -4.27
C LEU A 222 5.13 -2.86 -5.34
N LEU A 223 5.03 -2.49 -6.61
CA LEU A 223 5.34 -3.33 -7.76
C LEU A 223 6.77 -3.14 -8.28
N GLY A 224 7.68 -2.60 -7.47
CA GLY A 224 9.11 -2.49 -7.80
C GLY A 224 9.50 -1.24 -8.61
N LEU A 225 8.59 -0.28 -8.76
CA LEU A 225 8.79 0.91 -9.61
C LEU A 225 9.00 2.20 -8.80
N GLY A 226 9.34 2.11 -7.51
CA GLY A 226 9.56 3.28 -6.64
C GLY A 226 10.70 4.21 -7.07
N ASN A 227 11.59 3.73 -7.93
CA ASN A 227 12.68 4.51 -8.57
C ASN A 227 12.26 5.23 -9.86
N TYR A 228 11.08 4.93 -10.40
CA TYR A 228 10.64 5.38 -11.72
C TYR A 228 9.33 6.16 -11.65
N PRO A 229 9.18 7.15 -10.74
CA PRO A 229 7.92 7.82 -10.52
C PRO A 229 7.41 8.50 -11.80
N LEU A 230 6.09 8.45 -11.99
CA LEU A 230 5.41 9.24 -13.00
C LEU A 230 4.86 10.50 -12.35
N GLU A 231 5.11 11.65 -12.96
CA GLU A 231 4.57 12.93 -12.51
C GLU A 231 3.03 12.91 -12.58
N GLY A 232 2.37 13.40 -11.54
CA GLY A 232 0.90 13.50 -11.50
C GLY A 232 0.17 12.16 -11.53
N ASN A 233 0.80 11.04 -11.13
CA ASN A 233 0.20 9.71 -11.13
C ASN A 233 -0.81 9.52 -9.97
N LEU A 234 -1.85 10.34 -9.95
CA LEU A 234 -2.94 10.30 -8.98
C LEU A 234 -3.70 8.98 -9.12
N ALA A 235 -4.07 8.39 -7.98
CA ALA A 235 -5.02 7.30 -7.96
C ALA A 235 -6.40 7.79 -8.45
N GLU A 236 -7.24 6.87 -8.96
CA GLU A 236 -8.63 7.20 -9.29
C GLU A 236 -9.37 7.74 -8.07
N GLY A 237 -9.10 7.17 -6.89
CA GLY A 237 -9.64 7.60 -5.61
C GLY A 237 -9.66 6.47 -4.59
N VAL A 238 -10.72 6.40 -3.78
CA VAL A 238 -10.87 5.39 -2.71
C VAL A 238 -12.26 4.76 -2.71
N VAL A 239 -12.33 3.51 -2.28
CA VAL A 239 -13.58 2.85 -1.86
C VAL A 239 -13.63 2.87 -0.35
N ILE A 240 -14.71 3.43 0.21
CA ILE A 240 -14.98 3.47 1.64
C ILE A 240 -16.08 2.45 1.95
N ARG A 241 -15.84 1.57 2.93
CA ARG A 241 -16.81 0.53 3.33
C ARG A 241 -16.83 0.31 4.83
N HIS A 242 -17.95 -0.15 5.35
CA HIS A 242 -18.04 -0.62 6.72
C HIS A 242 -17.22 -1.91 6.88
N VAL A 243 -16.47 -2.06 7.98
CA VAL A 243 -15.58 -3.22 8.17
C VAL A 243 -16.35 -4.53 8.30
N ARG A 244 -17.61 -4.48 8.72
CA ARG A 244 -18.52 -5.64 8.78
C ARG A 244 -19.60 -5.63 7.67
N ARG A 245 -19.33 -5.01 6.53
CA ARG A 245 -20.25 -5.11 5.38
C ARG A 245 -20.50 -6.58 5.04
N GLY A 246 -21.76 -6.97 4.86
CA GLY A 246 -22.20 -8.36 4.67
C GLY A 246 -22.64 -9.06 5.96
N ASP A 247 -22.33 -8.53 7.14
CA ASP A 247 -22.85 -9.02 8.42
C ASP A 247 -24.36 -8.71 8.50
N PRO A 248 -25.23 -9.70 8.81
CA PRO A 248 -26.67 -9.46 8.95
C PRO A 248 -27.04 -8.30 9.89
N ALA A 249 -26.26 -8.06 10.95
CA ALA A 249 -26.49 -6.95 11.87
C ALA A 249 -26.28 -5.59 11.20
N VAL A 250 -25.37 -5.49 10.24
CA VAL A 250 -25.10 -4.27 9.46
C VAL A 250 -26.10 -4.14 8.32
N GLU A 251 -26.34 -5.23 7.58
CA GLU A 251 -27.24 -5.23 6.43
C GLU A 251 -28.71 -5.00 6.82
N SER A 252 -29.12 -5.38 8.04
CA SER A 252 -30.46 -5.11 8.58
C SER A 252 -30.85 -3.63 8.63
N SER A 253 -29.87 -2.72 8.53
CA SER A 253 -30.09 -1.27 8.44
C SER A 253 -30.73 -0.83 7.12
N GLY A 254 -30.68 -1.66 6.09
CA GLY A 254 -31.24 -1.37 4.76
C GLY A 254 -30.50 -0.27 3.98
N VAL A 255 -29.36 0.22 4.49
CA VAL A 255 -28.54 1.24 3.80
C VAL A 255 -27.27 0.61 3.24
N SER A 256 -26.92 0.95 2.00
CA SER A 256 -25.67 0.49 1.39
C SER A 256 -24.47 1.04 2.16
N THR A 257 -23.63 0.13 2.67
CA THR A 257 -22.45 0.44 3.50
C THR A 257 -21.14 0.46 2.71
N ILE A 258 -21.23 0.75 1.40
CA ILE A 258 -20.07 0.91 0.51
C ILE A 258 -20.27 2.11 -0.42
N ILE A 259 -19.26 2.97 -0.48
CA ILE A 259 -19.26 4.23 -1.22
C ILE A 259 -17.91 4.42 -1.92
N LYS A 260 -17.86 5.19 -3.00
CA LYS A 260 -16.59 5.55 -3.67
C LYS A 260 -16.37 7.05 -3.63
N LEU A 261 -15.12 7.47 -3.50
CA LEU A 261 -14.68 8.84 -3.75
C LEU A 261 -13.67 8.81 -4.90
N ARG A 262 -13.70 9.81 -5.77
CA ARG A 262 -12.76 9.95 -6.88
C ARG A 262 -12.10 11.32 -6.84
N CYS A 263 -10.85 11.41 -7.27
CA CYS A 263 -10.18 12.71 -7.40
C CYS A 263 -10.78 13.49 -8.58
N SER A 264 -10.87 14.81 -8.46
CA SER A 264 -11.50 15.66 -9.47
C SER A 264 -10.79 15.60 -10.82
N SER A 265 -9.45 15.53 -10.81
CA SER A 265 -8.61 15.35 -12.01
C SER A 265 -8.96 14.07 -12.78
N PHE A 266 -9.22 12.95 -12.11
CA PHE A 266 -9.63 11.71 -12.78
C PHE A 266 -11.06 11.79 -13.31
N MET A 267 -11.98 12.43 -12.56
CA MET A 267 -13.36 12.59 -13.01
C MET A 267 -13.46 13.45 -14.27
N GLU A 268 -12.63 14.48 -14.41
CA GLU A 268 -12.55 15.30 -15.63
C GLU A 268 -12.17 14.47 -16.86
N LEU A 269 -11.23 13.52 -16.72
CA LEU A 269 -10.83 12.64 -17.81
C LEU A 269 -12.00 11.75 -18.28
N LYS A 270 -12.83 11.26 -17.36
CA LYS A 270 -13.99 10.40 -17.68
C LYS A 270 -15.22 11.18 -18.13
N HIS A 271 -15.41 12.40 -17.64
CA HIS A 271 -16.57 13.24 -17.93
C HIS A 271 -16.14 14.70 -18.16
N PRO A 272 -15.58 15.00 -19.34
CA PRO A 272 -15.18 16.37 -19.68
C PRO A 272 -16.34 17.36 -19.49
N GLY A 273 -16.08 18.49 -18.84
CA GLY A 273 -17.07 19.54 -18.59
C GLY A 273 -17.96 19.36 -17.34
N LYS A 274 -17.94 18.21 -16.66
CA LYS A 274 -18.72 17.99 -15.42
C LYS A 274 -17.98 18.37 -14.13
N GLN A 275 -16.81 18.99 -14.23
CA GLN A 275 -15.95 19.30 -13.08
C GLN A 275 -16.66 20.12 -12.01
N GLN A 276 -17.35 21.19 -12.40
CA GLN A 276 -18.00 22.10 -11.45
C GLN A 276 -19.16 21.42 -10.74
N GLU A 277 -20.02 20.70 -11.48
CA GLU A 277 -21.14 19.95 -10.90
C GLU A 277 -20.64 18.93 -9.86
N LEU A 278 -19.58 18.19 -10.19
CA LEU A 278 -19.03 17.13 -9.34
C LEU A 278 -18.23 17.67 -8.14
N LYS A 279 -17.50 18.77 -8.30
CA LYS A 279 -16.84 19.46 -7.18
C LYS A 279 -17.87 20.02 -6.20
N ALA A 280 -18.89 20.71 -6.73
CA ALA A 280 -19.91 21.38 -5.93
C ALA A 280 -20.82 20.40 -5.16
N THR A 281 -21.14 19.23 -5.72
CA THR A 281 -22.08 18.30 -5.06
C THR A 281 -21.44 17.40 -4.00
N PHE A 282 -20.16 17.07 -4.11
CA PHE A 282 -19.56 16.06 -3.24
C PHE A 282 -18.35 16.56 -2.42
N LEU A 283 -17.36 17.16 -3.08
CA LEU A 283 -16.11 17.58 -2.42
C LEU A 283 -16.36 18.77 -1.48
N ASP A 284 -17.17 19.73 -1.91
CA ASP A 284 -17.39 20.97 -1.15
C ASP A 284 -18.39 20.81 -0.01
N THR A 285 -19.28 19.81 -0.04
CA THR A 285 -20.34 19.63 0.96
C THR A 285 -20.06 18.46 1.90
N VAL A 286 -19.94 17.24 1.36
CA VAL A 286 -19.80 16.02 2.17
C VAL A 286 -18.43 15.96 2.84
N ARG A 287 -17.35 16.14 2.06
CA ARG A 287 -15.99 16.11 2.59
C ARG A 287 -15.70 17.32 3.48
N ALA A 288 -16.12 18.53 3.10
CA ALA A 288 -15.97 19.70 3.97
C ALA A 288 -16.73 19.52 5.30
N GLY A 289 -17.96 19.00 5.26
CA GLY A 289 -18.70 18.66 6.47
C GLY A 289 -18.00 17.58 7.30
N ALA A 290 -17.41 16.57 6.66
CA ALA A 290 -16.68 15.51 7.35
C ALA A 290 -15.42 16.06 8.03
N LEU A 291 -14.64 16.88 7.32
CA LEU A 291 -13.50 17.62 7.86
C LEU A 291 -13.90 18.49 9.06
N GLN A 292 -15.03 19.19 8.98
CA GLN A 292 -15.54 20.01 10.08
C GLN A 292 -15.89 19.16 11.32
N ARG A 293 -16.53 17.99 11.12
CA ARG A 293 -16.88 17.06 12.21
C ARG A 293 -15.65 16.43 12.85
N VAL A 294 -14.63 16.06 12.06
CA VAL A 294 -13.39 15.48 12.60
C VAL A 294 -12.54 16.54 13.33
N ARG A 295 -12.36 17.73 12.73
CA ARG A 295 -11.57 18.83 13.33
C ARG A 295 -12.11 19.32 14.68
N LYS A 296 -13.40 19.09 14.97
CA LYS A 296 -14.03 19.42 16.27
C LYS A 296 -13.76 18.39 17.38
N GLY A 297 -12.95 17.35 17.18
CA GLY A 297 -12.70 16.40 18.27
C GLY A 297 -11.54 15.40 18.16
N LYS A 298 -10.97 15.08 16.99
CA LYS A 298 -9.85 14.11 16.84
C LYS A 298 -8.98 14.41 15.61
N LYS A 299 -7.67 14.12 15.65
CA LYS A 299 -6.83 14.07 14.44
C LYS A 299 -7.36 12.93 13.55
N VAL A 300 -7.59 13.18 12.25
CA VAL A 300 -7.77 12.10 11.27
C VAL A 300 -6.47 11.29 11.30
N THR A 301 -6.50 10.10 11.87
CA THR A 301 -5.37 9.16 11.75
C THR A 301 -5.44 8.58 10.35
N VAL A 302 -4.81 9.28 9.39
CA VAL A 302 -4.44 8.62 8.14
C VAL A 302 -3.56 7.46 8.57
N LEU A 303 -3.96 6.25 8.17
CA LEU A 303 -3.03 5.13 8.23
C LEU A 303 -2.01 5.43 7.13
N ALA A 304 -1.01 6.26 7.46
CA ALA A 304 0.32 6.16 6.87
C ALA A 304 0.75 4.68 6.88
N ASP A 305 0.15 3.95 7.83
CA ASP A 305 -0.08 2.53 7.89
C ASP A 305 -0.76 1.80 6.71
N SER A 306 -0.70 2.32 5.48
CA SER A 306 -1.27 1.65 4.32
C SER A 306 -0.28 1.35 3.21
N MET A 307 -0.39 0.13 2.68
CA MET A 307 0.48 -0.56 1.73
C MET A 307 1.79 -1.13 2.28
N LEU A 308 2.56 -0.40 3.09
CA LEU A 308 3.93 -0.82 3.43
C LEU A 308 4.43 -0.63 4.88
N PRO A 309 3.63 -0.46 5.92
CA PRO A 309 4.05 0.40 7.03
C PRO A 309 4.58 -0.32 8.25
N LYS A 310 4.13 -1.56 8.48
CA LYS A 310 4.89 -2.47 9.33
C LYS A 310 6.29 -2.62 8.79
N LEU A 311 6.44 -2.63 7.47
CA LEU A 311 7.72 -2.73 6.79
C LEU A 311 8.46 -1.38 6.78
N GLU A 312 7.79 -0.24 6.64
CA GLU A 312 8.39 1.10 6.76
C GLU A 312 8.83 1.39 8.20
N ALA A 313 7.99 1.10 9.19
CA ALA A 313 8.29 1.23 10.60
C ALA A 313 9.37 0.23 11.04
N ALA A 314 9.32 -1.03 10.57
CA ALA A 314 10.39 -1.99 10.83
C ALA A 314 11.70 -1.57 10.15
N ALA A 315 11.65 -1.07 8.91
CA ALA A 315 12.82 -0.54 8.22
C ALA A 315 13.41 0.68 8.93
N ASN A 316 12.55 1.60 9.39
CA ASN A 316 12.98 2.76 10.15
C ASN A 316 13.58 2.32 11.50
N ALA A 317 12.94 1.41 12.23
CA ALA A 317 13.49 0.86 13.48
C ALA A 317 14.84 0.14 13.27
N LEU A 318 14.96 -0.69 12.23
CA LEU A 318 16.20 -1.36 11.85
C LEU A 318 17.31 -0.35 11.50
N LEU A 319 16.96 0.71 10.77
CA LEU A 319 17.90 1.78 10.43
C LEU A 319 18.33 2.57 11.68
N LEU A 320 17.40 2.92 12.55
CA LEU A 320 17.70 3.67 13.78
C LEU A 320 18.51 2.83 14.78
N ASN A 321 18.31 1.51 14.84
CA ASN A 321 19.15 0.60 15.64
C ASN A 321 20.62 0.60 15.20
N ASN A 322 20.92 1.01 13.96
CA ASN A 322 22.30 1.17 13.50
C ASN A 322 22.95 2.45 14.06
N VAL A 323 22.20 3.41 14.61
CA VAL A 323 22.77 4.59 15.29
C VAL A 323 23.04 4.24 16.75
N SER A 324 24.30 4.00 17.11
CA SER A 324 24.71 3.58 18.45
C SER A 324 26.03 4.22 18.89
N GLU A 325 26.29 4.24 20.21
CA GLU A 325 27.56 4.70 20.77
C GLU A 325 28.77 3.92 20.22
N GLY A 326 28.61 2.60 20.02
CA GLY A 326 29.66 1.78 19.43
C GLY A 326 30.01 2.22 18.01
N ARG A 327 28.99 2.58 17.20
CA ARG A 327 29.21 3.11 15.85
C ARG A 327 29.80 4.51 15.87
N LEU A 328 29.34 5.37 16.79
CA LEU A 328 29.95 6.69 17.01
C LEU A 328 31.44 6.57 17.34
N SER A 329 31.82 5.64 18.23
CA SER A 329 33.23 5.37 18.56
C SER A 329 34.04 4.97 17.32
N ASN A 330 33.48 4.09 16.47
CA ASN A 330 34.13 3.69 15.22
C ASN A 330 34.31 4.87 14.23
N VAL A 331 33.33 5.77 14.14
CA VAL A 331 33.40 6.96 13.28
C VAL A 331 34.47 7.93 13.82
N LEU A 332 34.45 8.23 15.12
CA LEU A 332 35.46 9.09 15.76
C LEU A 332 36.87 8.51 15.61
N SER A 333 37.03 7.19 15.71
CA SER A 333 38.31 6.51 15.51
C SER A 333 38.85 6.67 14.08
N LYS A 334 37.97 6.76 13.07
CA LYS A 334 38.39 6.97 11.66
C LYS A 334 38.80 8.41 11.39
N ILE A 335 38.20 9.38 12.09
CA ILE A 335 38.52 10.81 11.96
C ILE A 335 39.87 11.12 12.64
N GLY A 336 40.11 10.52 13.81
CA GLY A 336 41.26 10.86 14.63
C GLY A 336 41.03 12.12 15.49
N ARG A 337 42.03 12.48 16.30
CA ARG A 337 41.90 13.53 17.32
C ARG A 337 42.15 14.93 16.77
N GLU A 338 43.19 15.07 15.97
CA GLU A 338 43.66 16.36 15.46
C GLU A 338 42.58 17.11 14.66
N PRO A 339 41.85 16.49 13.71
CA PRO A 339 40.80 17.21 12.97
C PRO A 339 39.65 17.69 13.86
N LEU A 340 39.34 16.96 14.93
CA LEU A 340 38.29 17.34 15.90
C LEU A 340 38.74 18.50 16.80
N LEU A 341 40.00 18.48 17.26
CA LEU A 341 40.55 19.49 18.16
C LEU A 341 40.88 20.81 17.44
N THR A 342 41.34 20.74 16.20
CA THR A 342 41.62 21.91 15.35
C THR A 342 40.36 22.58 14.80
N GLY A 343 39.22 21.87 14.83
CA GLY A 343 37.97 22.34 14.26
C GLY A 343 37.87 22.17 12.75
N GLU A 344 38.79 21.43 12.13
CA GLU A 344 38.70 20.98 10.73
C GLU A 344 37.43 20.14 10.51
N VAL A 345 37.10 19.28 11.49
CA VAL A 345 35.88 18.48 11.51
C VAL A 345 34.95 19.00 12.60
N LYS A 346 33.77 19.45 12.21
CA LYS A 346 32.74 19.99 13.10
C LYS A 346 31.77 18.90 13.55
N GLN A 347 30.95 19.23 14.54
CA GLN A 347 29.90 18.36 15.04
C GLN A 347 28.98 17.86 13.91
N GLU A 348 28.57 18.75 13.01
CA GLU A 348 27.71 18.44 11.85
C GLU A 348 28.35 17.42 10.89
N ASP A 349 29.67 17.50 10.68
CA ASP A 349 30.40 16.55 9.85
C ASP A 349 30.38 15.15 10.49
N VAL A 350 30.54 15.07 11.81
CA VAL A 350 30.45 13.81 12.57
C VAL A 350 29.03 13.23 12.51
N VAL A 351 27.99 14.06 12.62
CA VAL A 351 26.58 13.62 12.43
C VAL A 351 26.42 12.98 11.05
N LEU A 352 26.90 13.65 10.00
CA LEU A 352 26.79 13.17 8.64
C LEU A 352 27.53 11.84 8.45
N MET A 353 28.77 11.73 8.95
CA MET A 353 29.55 10.50 8.86
C MET A 353 28.90 9.34 9.63
N LEU A 354 28.33 9.60 10.81
CA LEU A 354 27.59 8.60 11.59
C LEU A 354 26.33 8.13 10.86
N ALA A 355 25.56 9.06 10.30
CA ALA A 355 24.37 8.73 9.53
C ALA A 355 24.71 7.90 8.28
N GLN A 356 25.80 8.23 7.58
CA GLN A 356 26.28 7.48 6.42
C GLN A 356 26.76 6.07 6.79
N ASP A 357 27.51 5.92 7.89
CA ASP A 357 28.00 4.63 8.37
C ASP A 357 26.84 3.73 8.81
N ALA A 358 25.85 4.29 9.52
CA ALA A 358 24.63 3.58 9.91
C ALA A 358 23.79 3.14 8.69
N LEU A 359 23.63 4.03 7.70
CA LEU A 359 22.90 3.73 6.48
C LEU A 359 23.60 2.64 5.66
N LYS A 360 24.94 2.64 5.61
CA LYS A 360 25.72 1.63 4.89
C LYS A 360 25.49 0.22 5.42
N ASP A 361 25.42 0.06 6.74
CA ASP A 361 25.15 -1.25 7.35
C ASP A 361 23.68 -1.64 7.23
N PHE A 362 22.76 -0.70 7.41
CA PHE A 362 21.34 -0.92 7.12
C PHE A 362 21.11 -1.48 5.70
N LEU A 363 21.78 -0.94 4.68
CA LEU A 363 21.64 -1.40 3.30
C LEU A 363 22.15 -2.83 3.06
N LYS A 364 22.97 -3.40 3.96
CA LYS A 364 23.41 -4.80 3.87
C LYS A 364 22.38 -5.77 4.44
N GLU A 365 21.57 -5.32 5.39
CA GLU A 365 20.66 -6.15 6.19
C GLU A 365 19.18 -5.97 5.81
N THR A 366 18.84 -4.85 5.17
CA THR A 366 17.46 -4.49 4.85
C THR A 366 16.85 -5.41 3.80
N ASP A 367 15.54 -5.65 3.92
CA ASP A 367 14.80 -6.44 2.94
C ASP A 367 14.80 -5.69 1.57
N PRO A 368 15.10 -6.37 0.44
CA PRO A 368 15.06 -5.76 -0.89
C PRO A 368 13.76 -5.01 -1.21
N VAL A 369 12.63 -5.38 -0.60
CA VAL A 369 11.36 -4.66 -0.74
C VAL A 369 11.45 -3.21 -0.26
N VAL A 370 12.24 -2.93 0.78
CA VAL A 370 12.45 -1.57 1.33
C VAL A 370 13.14 -0.69 0.30
N LEU A 371 14.05 -1.25 -0.50
CA LEU A 371 14.77 -0.52 -1.55
C LEU A 371 13.86 -0.11 -2.72
N ASN A 372 12.73 -0.81 -2.88
CA ASN A 372 11.74 -0.59 -3.93
C ASN A 372 10.59 0.34 -3.53
N THR A 373 10.56 0.76 -2.27
CA THR A 373 9.58 1.74 -1.76
C THR A 373 9.66 3.09 -2.47
N SER A 374 8.66 3.93 -2.22
CA SER A 374 8.59 5.27 -2.81
C SER A 374 9.86 6.08 -2.50
N LEU A 375 10.26 6.94 -3.45
CA LEU A 375 11.39 7.85 -3.24
C LEU A 375 11.15 8.78 -2.03
N SER A 376 9.89 9.17 -1.78
CA SER A 376 9.51 9.97 -0.61
C SER A 376 9.79 9.22 0.70
N PHE A 377 9.38 7.96 0.80
CA PHE A 377 9.66 7.16 2.00
C PHE A 377 11.16 6.97 2.24
N ARG A 378 11.94 6.67 1.19
CA ARG A 378 13.40 6.54 1.32
C ARG A 378 14.07 7.85 1.73
N LYS A 379 13.57 9.00 1.27
CA LYS A 379 14.00 10.32 1.78
C LYS A 379 13.65 10.51 3.26
N THR A 380 12.51 10.01 3.72
CA THR A 380 12.15 10.01 5.14
C THR A 380 13.12 9.17 5.96
N LEU A 381 13.49 7.96 5.51
CA LEU A 381 14.51 7.14 6.19
C LEU A 381 15.86 7.87 6.33
N ILE A 382 16.32 8.52 5.26
CA ILE A 382 17.58 9.30 5.27
C ILE A 382 17.50 10.45 6.29
N ARG A 383 16.35 11.14 6.38
CA ARG A 383 16.15 12.21 7.38
C ARG A 383 16.11 11.65 8.80
N SER A 384 15.40 10.54 9.02
CA SER A 384 15.29 9.91 10.34
C SER A 384 16.67 9.49 10.89
N VAL A 385 17.51 8.85 10.07
CA VAL A 385 18.86 8.43 10.51
C VAL A 385 19.76 9.63 10.80
N TYR A 386 19.65 10.71 10.02
CA TYR A 386 20.37 11.94 10.29
C TYR A 386 19.96 12.56 11.63
N PHE A 387 18.64 12.69 11.89
CA PHE A 387 18.15 13.24 13.16
C PHE A 387 18.52 12.38 14.36
N ALA A 388 18.49 11.04 14.25
CA ALA A 388 18.92 10.17 15.32
C ALA A 388 20.43 10.29 15.60
N ALA A 389 21.26 10.43 14.55
CA ALA A 389 22.68 10.69 14.69
C ALA A 389 22.95 12.05 15.35
N GLU A 390 22.17 13.07 15.00
CA GLU A 390 22.22 14.41 15.60
C GLU A 390 21.84 14.37 17.09
N GLU A 391 20.73 13.72 17.44
CA GLU A 391 20.25 13.57 18.82
C GLU A 391 21.28 12.85 19.70
N LEU A 392 21.84 11.72 19.21
CA LEU A 392 22.91 11.00 19.92
C LEU A 392 24.14 11.88 20.13
N LEU A 393 24.58 12.59 19.08
CA LEU A 393 25.77 13.41 19.17
C LEU A 393 25.54 14.65 20.05
N GLN A 394 24.36 15.27 20.05
CA GLN A 394 24.02 16.37 20.95
C GLN A 394 24.17 15.96 22.43
N GLY A 395 23.79 14.71 22.78
CA GLY A 395 23.98 14.16 24.13
C GLY A 395 25.46 13.88 24.47
N GLU A 396 26.26 13.43 23.51
CA GLU A 396 27.63 12.95 23.76
C GLU A 396 28.74 13.95 23.41
N TRP A 397 28.49 14.99 22.61
CA TRP A 397 29.51 15.85 22.00
C TRP A 397 30.43 16.50 23.03
N LYS A 398 29.85 17.11 24.08
CA LYS A 398 30.61 17.72 25.16
C LYS A 398 31.53 16.70 25.83
N ARG A 399 31.01 15.52 26.14
CA ARG A 399 31.76 14.43 26.76
C ARG A 399 32.87 13.89 25.85
N VAL A 400 32.66 13.85 24.53
CA VAL A 400 33.69 13.49 23.54
C VAL A 400 34.80 14.54 23.52
N MET A 401 34.45 15.82 23.38
CA MET A 401 35.42 16.91 23.31
C MET A 401 36.21 17.08 24.61
N ASP A 402 35.56 16.93 25.77
CA ASP A 402 36.24 17.00 27.08
C ASP A 402 37.25 15.86 27.24
N ARG A 403 36.89 14.63 26.81
CA ARG A 403 37.82 13.48 26.81
C ARG A 403 39.00 13.69 25.88
N LEU A 404 38.77 14.20 24.67
CA LEU A 404 39.83 14.47 23.69
C LEU A 404 40.81 15.53 24.20
N LYS A 405 40.28 16.63 24.75
CA LYS A 405 41.11 17.70 25.35
C LYS A 405 41.91 17.20 26.54
N ALA A 406 41.29 16.43 27.45
CA ALA A 406 42.01 15.85 28.59
C ALA A 406 43.18 14.97 28.14
N SER A 407 42.95 14.10 27.15
CA SER A 407 44.01 13.24 26.61
C SER A 407 45.08 14.05 25.85
N GLN A 408 44.71 15.13 25.17
CA GLN A 408 45.69 16.01 24.52
C GLN A 408 46.57 16.73 25.56
N THR A 409 45.99 17.24 26.64
CA THR A 409 46.75 17.85 27.74
C THR A 409 47.75 16.87 28.36
N GLU A 410 47.39 15.60 28.51
CA GLU A 410 48.31 14.55 28.98
C GLU A 410 49.46 14.31 28.01
N ILE A 411 49.18 14.30 26.70
CA ILE A 411 50.21 14.17 25.64
C ILE A 411 51.14 15.38 25.66
N ASP A 412 50.61 16.60 25.70
CA ASP A 412 51.40 17.84 25.72
C ASP A 412 52.29 17.91 26.97
N ALA A 413 51.77 17.49 28.12
CA ALA A 413 52.54 17.40 29.36
C ALA A 413 53.66 16.35 29.29
N ALA A 414 53.42 15.21 28.64
CA ALA A 414 54.42 14.18 28.42
C ALA A 414 55.53 14.65 27.47
N ILE A 415 55.17 15.34 26.38
CA ILE A 415 56.12 15.97 25.44
C ILE A 415 56.98 17.00 26.17
N ALA A 416 56.37 17.92 26.92
CA ALA A 416 57.10 18.93 27.68
C ALA A 416 58.03 18.33 28.76
N ALA A 417 57.63 17.22 29.38
CA ALA A 417 58.47 16.50 30.34
C ALA A 417 59.66 15.81 29.66
N GLN A 418 59.47 15.25 28.46
CA GLN A 418 60.53 14.64 27.66
C GLN A 418 61.53 15.70 27.17
N GLU A 419 61.06 16.81 26.61
CA GLU A 419 61.91 17.93 26.15
C GLU A 419 62.76 18.49 27.31
N LYS A 420 62.19 18.59 28.52
CA LYS A 420 62.92 19.01 29.72
C LYS A 420 63.97 18.00 30.16
N ALA A 421 63.73 16.70 29.97
CA ALA A 421 64.68 15.65 30.29
C ALA A 421 65.83 15.56 29.27
N GLU A 422 65.57 15.86 28.00
CA GLU A 422 66.60 15.92 26.94
C GLU A 422 67.47 17.19 27.01
N ALA A 423 66.95 18.25 27.62
CA ALA A 423 67.69 19.49 27.87
C ALA A 423 68.57 19.48 29.13
N GLN A 424 68.46 18.44 29.97
CA GLN A 424 69.29 18.20 31.17
C GLN A 424 70.41 17.20 30.86
#